data_AF-A0A2M8L8T4-F1
#
_entry.id   AF-A0A2M8L8T4-F1
#
_cell.length_a   1.000
_cell.length_b   1.000
_cell.length_c   1.000
_cell.angle_alpha   90.00
_cell.angle_beta   90.00
_cell.angle_gamma   90.00
#
_symmetry.space_group_name_H-M   'P 1'
#
loop_
_entity.id
_entity.type
_entity.pdbx_description
1 polymer ?
#
loop_
_entity_poly.entity_id
_entity_poly.type
_entity_poly.pdbx_seq_one_letter_code
_entity_poly.pdbx_strand_id
1 'polypeptide(L)'
;MARPTFIKDKIYHIYNRGVEKRQIFMENSNYSRFVHDLFKFNDESPALNLDRSIRSIKSPMFEIGSRTLDKKPRKLLVKILIFTLMPNHFHLLVQEIKKNGISRFMQKIGIGYTMYFNQKYERSGVLFQGKFKAVMLEDHAHLLYIPHYIHTNPLKIRPQDT
;
A
#
# COMPACT_ATOMS: atom_id res chain seq x y z
N MET A 1 1.77 9.86 21.86
CA MET A 1 2.43 8.56 21.54
C MET A 1 3.53 8.78 20.52
N ALA A 2 4.74 8.28 20.78
CA ALA A 2 5.88 8.37 19.87
C ALA A 2 5.58 7.67 18.52
N ARG A 3 6.15 8.19 17.43
CA ARG A 3 6.14 7.48 16.14
C ARG A 3 7.03 6.24 16.26
N PRO A 4 6.62 5.07 15.77
CA PRO A 4 7.51 3.92 15.73
C PRO A 4 8.79 4.29 14.96
N THR A 5 9.94 4.05 15.59
CA THR A 5 11.24 4.28 14.99
C THR A 5 11.63 3.04 14.21
N PHE A 6 11.86 3.20 12.91
CA PHE A 6 12.34 2.15 12.03
C PHE A 6 13.85 2.31 11.86
N ILE A 7 14.54 1.18 11.69
CA ILE A 7 15.98 1.11 11.53
C ILE A 7 16.29 1.06 10.04
N LYS A 8 17.17 1.96 9.59
CA LYS A 8 17.63 2.01 8.21
C LYS A 8 18.20 0.66 7.78
N ASP A 9 17.92 0.28 6.54
CA ASP A 9 18.35 -0.94 5.86
C ASP A 9 17.76 -2.25 6.45
N LYS A 10 16.95 -2.17 7.50
CA LYS A 10 16.18 -3.32 8.03
C LYS A 10 14.86 -3.52 7.27
N ILE A 11 14.41 -4.77 7.26
CA ILE A 11 13.20 -5.22 6.58
C ILE A 11 12.08 -5.36 7.59
N TYR A 12 10.88 -4.92 7.19
CA TYR A 12 9.69 -4.95 8.01
C TYR A 12 8.53 -5.56 7.24
N HIS A 13 7.80 -6.46 7.90
CA HIS A 13 6.48 -6.89 7.48
C HIS A 13 5.45 -5.92 8.00
N ILE A 14 4.78 -5.23 7.08
CA ILE A 14 3.78 -4.22 7.35
C ILE A 14 2.43 -4.72 6.91
N TYR A 15 1.41 -4.51 7.73
CA TYR A 15 0.05 -4.89 7.37
C TYR A 15 -0.98 -4.00 8.03
N ASN A 16 -2.13 -3.86 7.36
CA ASN A 16 -3.32 -3.22 7.91
C ASN A 16 -4.57 -3.87 7.29
N ARG A 17 -5.70 -3.68 7.96
CA ARG A 17 -6.99 -4.26 7.59
C ARG A 17 -8.09 -3.22 7.61
N GLY A 18 -9.18 -3.49 6.91
CA GLY A 18 -10.41 -2.70 6.99
C GLY A 18 -11.00 -2.71 8.40
N VAL A 19 -11.58 -1.57 8.81
CA VAL A 19 -12.42 -1.50 10.02
C VAL A 19 -13.56 -2.52 9.92
N GLU A 20 -13.99 -3.06 11.05
CA GLU A 20 -15.09 -4.05 11.11
C GLU A 20 -14.84 -5.28 10.22
N LYS A 21 -13.57 -5.60 9.94
CA LYS A 21 -13.16 -6.66 9.00
C LYS A 21 -13.64 -6.47 7.56
N ARG A 22 -14.11 -5.28 7.19
CA ARG A 22 -14.70 -5.01 5.89
C ARG A 22 -13.74 -5.26 4.73
N GLN A 23 -14.30 -5.56 3.57
CA GLN A 23 -13.55 -5.56 2.33
C GLN A 23 -13.13 -4.12 1.96
N ILE A 24 -11.83 -3.96 1.73
CA ILE A 24 -11.17 -2.74 1.25
C ILE A 24 -10.83 -2.82 -0.24
N PHE A 25 -10.88 -4.03 -0.83
CA PHE A 25 -10.82 -4.24 -2.26
C PHE A 25 -12.08 -5.01 -2.71
N MET A 26 -13.09 -4.27 -3.15
CA MET A 26 -14.39 -4.80 -3.56
C MET A 26 -14.41 -5.24 -5.04
N GLU A 27 -13.50 -4.68 -5.84
CA GLU A 27 -13.42 -4.92 -7.29
C GLU A 27 -11.98 -4.72 -7.80
N ASN A 28 -11.68 -5.25 -8.98
CA ASN A 28 -10.34 -5.23 -9.59
C ASN A 28 -9.72 -3.83 -9.67
N SER A 29 -10.54 -2.81 -9.92
CA SER A 29 -10.07 -1.42 -9.99
C SER A 29 -9.50 -0.91 -8.65
N ASN A 30 -9.98 -1.44 -7.51
CA ASN A 30 -9.43 -1.12 -6.20
C ASN A 30 -8.02 -1.70 -6.02
N TYR A 31 -7.80 -2.93 -6.49
CA TYR A 31 -6.49 -3.58 -6.46
C TYR A 31 -5.51 -2.82 -7.35
N SER A 32 -5.89 -2.51 -8.60
CA SER A 32 -5.06 -1.73 -9.51
C SER A 32 -4.73 -0.35 -8.94
N ARG A 33 -5.71 0.32 -8.31
CA ARG A 33 -5.49 1.60 -7.65
C ARG A 33 -4.48 1.49 -6.51
N PHE A 34 -4.59 0.46 -5.68
CA PHE A 34 -3.66 0.27 -4.57
C PHE A 34 -2.23 0.00 -5.05
N VAL A 35 -2.06 -0.81 -6.11
CA VAL A 35 -0.74 -1.04 -6.74
C VAL A 35 -0.17 0.26 -7.32
N HIS A 36 -1.00 1.06 -7.99
CA HIS A 36 -0.61 2.40 -8.43
C HIS A 36 -0.15 3.27 -7.24
N ASP A 37 -0.87 3.24 -6.13
CA ASP A 37 -0.55 4.00 -4.93
C ASP A 37 0.76 3.53 -4.27
N LEU A 38 1.06 2.21 -4.28
CA LEU A 38 2.38 1.68 -3.88
C LEU A 38 3.51 2.32 -4.69
N PHE A 39 3.31 2.47 -6.00
CA PHE A 39 4.30 3.12 -6.86
C PHE A 39 4.32 4.63 -6.62
N LYS A 40 3.19 5.32 -6.72
CA LYS A 40 3.11 6.80 -6.71
C LYS A 40 3.53 7.40 -5.37
N PHE A 41 3.16 6.76 -4.26
CA PHE A 41 3.43 7.29 -2.93
C PHE A 41 4.81 6.92 -2.38
N ASN A 42 5.53 5.99 -3.01
CA ASN A 42 6.92 5.67 -2.67
C ASN A 42 7.92 6.72 -3.21
N ASP A 43 7.66 8.00 -2.99
CA ASP A 43 8.56 9.08 -3.37
C ASP A 43 8.61 10.11 -2.26
N GLU A 44 9.76 10.76 -2.04
CA GLU A 44 9.89 11.85 -1.10
C GLU A 44 9.06 13.06 -1.53
N SER A 45 8.99 13.29 -2.84
CA SER A 45 8.23 14.39 -3.43
C SER A 45 6.74 14.25 -3.06
N PRO A 46 6.03 15.35 -2.80
CA PRO A 46 4.58 15.31 -2.65
C PRO A 46 3.97 14.61 -3.87
N ALA A 47 3.05 13.69 -3.64
CA ALA A 47 2.23 13.23 -4.74
C ALA A 47 1.38 14.42 -5.16
N LEU A 48 1.65 14.99 -6.33
CA LEU A 48 0.76 15.98 -6.92
C LEU A 48 -0.65 15.36 -6.95
N ASN A 49 -1.65 16.14 -6.55
CA ASN A 49 -3.06 15.76 -6.58
C ASN A 49 -3.48 15.56 -8.06
N LEU A 50 -3.11 14.41 -8.61
CA LEU A 50 -3.52 13.94 -9.94
C LEU A 50 -5.02 13.59 -9.96
N ASP A 51 -5.73 13.75 -8.84
CA ASP A 51 -7.19 13.61 -8.78
C ASP A 51 -7.89 14.61 -9.72
N ARG A 52 -7.28 15.77 -10.01
CA ARG A 52 -7.87 16.74 -10.94
C ARG A 52 -7.79 16.31 -12.42
N SER A 53 -6.77 15.53 -12.80
CA SER A 53 -6.60 15.04 -14.18
C SER A 53 -7.12 13.62 -14.40
N ILE A 54 -7.27 12.81 -13.35
CA ILE A 54 -7.87 11.46 -13.45
C ILE A 54 -9.39 11.55 -13.73
N ARG A 55 -10.08 12.62 -13.28
CA ARG A 55 -11.52 12.82 -13.57
C ARG A 55 -11.83 12.92 -15.07
N SER A 56 -10.88 13.30 -15.94
CA SER A 56 -11.12 13.39 -17.39
C SER A 56 -10.75 12.11 -18.16
N ILE A 57 -10.07 11.15 -17.54
CA ILE A 57 -9.58 9.96 -18.23
C ILE A 57 -10.45 8.77 -17.83
N LYS A 58 -11.58 8.63 -18.53
CA LYS A 58 -12.31 7.37 -18.66
C LYS A 58 -11.40 6.34 -19.37
N SER A 59 -10.37 5.83 -18.72
CA SER A 59 -9.63 4.68 -19.23
C SER A 59 -9.51 3.62 -18.15
N PRO A 60 -10.26 2.52 -18.26
CA PRO A 60 -9.93 1.30 -17.53
C PRO A 60 -8.63 0.78 -18.18
N MET A 61 -7.57 0.67 -17.39
CA MET A 61 -6.27 0.12 -17.78
C MET A 61 -5.32 1.10 -18.50
N PHE A 62 -4.14 1.26 -17.90
CA PHE A 62 -2.88 1.62 -18.55
C PHE A 62 -2.64 3.08 -19.01
N GLU A 63 -2.28 3.94 -18.05
CA GLU A 63 -1.14 4.84 -18.25
C GLU A 63 0.00 4.45 -17.29
N ILE A 64 0.46 3.19 -17.38
CA ILE A 64 1.83 2.85 -16.97
C ILE A 64 2.87 3.53 -17.89
N GLY A 65 2.41 4.26 -18.93
CA GLY A 65 3.26 4.87 -19.96
C GLY A 65 2.86 6.25 -20.51
N SER A 66 2.18 7.12 -19.75
CA SER A 66 2.00 8.53 -20.18
C SER A 66 3.12 9.39 -19.59
N ARG A 67 4.26 9.53 -20.26
CA ARG A 67 4.52 10.53 -21.31
C ARG A 67 4.04 11.93 -20.93
N THR A 68 4.65 12.47 -19.89
CA THR A 68 5.18 13.85 -19.75
C THR A 68 5.67 13.99 -18.30
N LEU A 69 6.41 15.05 -17.98
CA LEU A 69 7.10 15.33 -16.72
C LEU A 69 8.52 14.74 -16.66
N ASP A 70 9.46 15.49 -17.24
CA ASP A 70 10.86 15.63 -16.83
C ASP A 70 11.29 14.66 -15.72
N LYS A 71 11.81 13.49 -16.09
CA LYS A 71 12.13 12.40 -15.15
C LYS A 71 13.33 12.76 -14.28
N LYS A 72 13.12 13.65 -13.30
CA LYS A 72 14.00 13.70 -12.14
C LYS A 72 14.04 12.31 -11.53
N PRO A 73 15.23 11.81 -11.14
CA PRO A 73 15.34 10.50 -10.51
C PRO A 73 14.47 10.47 -9.27
N ARG A 74 13.66 9.42 -9.15
CA ARG A 74 12.75 9.22 -8.02
C ARG A 74 13.54 9.10 -6.72
N LYS A 75 13.08 9.81 -5.70
CA LYS A 75 13.67 9.72 -4.35
C LYS A 75 12.83 8.75 -3.55
N LEU A 76 13.16 7.47 -3.61
CA LEU A 76 12.38 6.41 -2.98
C LEU A 76 12.44 6.52 -1.44
N LEU A 77 11.31 6.24 -0.78
CA LEU A 77 11.19 6.20 0.69
C LEU A 77 11.53 4.83 1.26
N VAL A 78 11.10 3.78 0.56
CA VAL A 78 11.27 2.37 0.92
C VAL A 78 11.63 1.55 -0.32
N LYS A 79 12.26 0.38 -0.12
CA LYS A 79 12.31 -0.67 -1.14
C LYS A 79 11.17 -1.65 -0.86
N ILE A 80 10.24 -1.79 -1.80
CA ILE A 80 9.18 -2.79 -1.71
C ILE A 80 9.75 -4.10 -2.23
N LEU A 81 9.80 -5.12 -1.38
CA LEU A 81 10.29 -6.43 -1.74
C LEU A 81 9.13 -7.31 -2.24
N ILE A 82 8.02 -7.31 -1.50
CA ILE A 82 6.87 -8.19 -1.74
C ILE A 82 5.58 -7.48 -1.29
N PHE A 83 4.46 -7.77 -1.94
CA PHE A 83 3.14 -7.41 -1.44
C PHE A 83 2.10 -8.50 -1.74
N THR A 84 1.08 -8.60 -0.89
CA THR A 84 -0.18 -9.31 -1.17
C THR A 84 -1.35 -8.44 -0.75
N LEU A 85 -2.39 -8.45 -1.57
CA LEU A 85 -3.65 -7.75 -1.37
C LEU A 85 -4.75 -8.80 -1.19
N MET A 86 -5.44 -8.75 -0.06
CA MET A 86 -6.54 -9.64 0.30
C MET A 86 -7.80 -8.79 0.46
N PRO A 87 -9.02 -9.30 0.18
CA PRO A 87 -10.22 -8.48 0.13
C PRO A 87 -10.37 -7.48 1.29
N ASN A 88 -10.05 -7.86 2.52
CA ASN A 88 -10.15 -7.01 3.71
C ASN A 88 -8.82 -6.54 4.33
N HIS A 89 -7.65 -6.87 3.77
CA HIS A 89 -6.35 -6.47 4.32
C HIS A 89 -5.21 -6.54 3.30
N PHE A 90 -4.06 -5.99 3.64
CA PHE A 90 -2.85 -6.11 2.82
C PHE A 90 -1.64 -6.45 3.67
N HIS A 91 -0.64 -7.04 3.01
CA HIS A 91 0.68 -7.31 3.58
C HIS A 91 1.75 -6.76 2.64
N LEU A 92 2.71 -6.02 3.18
CA LEU A 92 3.88 -5.50 2.48
C LEU A 92 5.14 -5.97 3.19
N LEU A 93 6.14 -6.35 2.44
CA LEU A 93 7.48 -6.55 2.93
C LEU A 93 8.35 -5.43 2.38
N VAL A 94 8.84 -4.56 3.25
CA VAL A 94 9.55 -3.34 2.84
C VAL A 94 10.85 -3.18 3.62
N GLN A 95 11.87 -2.67 2.93
CA GLN A 95 13.11 -2.23 3.55
C GLN A 95 13.10 -0.71 3.70
N GLU A 96 13.47 -0.21 4.87
CA GLU A 96 13.62 1.23 5.06
C GLU A 96 14.92 1.73 4.45
N ILE A 97 14.85 2.63 3.45
CA ILE A 97 16.04 3.20 2.78
C ILE A 97 16.27 4.67 3.15
N LYS A 98 15.27 5.32 3.75
CA LYS A 98 15.31 6.71 4.22
C LYS A 98 14.81 6.77 5.66
N LYS A 99 15.39 7.65 6.48
CA LYS A 99 14.92 7.88 7.86
C LYS A 99 13.43 8.24 7.85
N ASN A 100 12.63 7.48 8.62
CA ASN A 100 11.16 7.60 8.67
C ASN A 100 10.47 7.30 7.33
N GLY A 101 11.14 6.61 6.41
CA GLY A 101 10.65 6.31 5.07
C GLY A 101 9.39 5.46 5.10
N ILE A 102 9.38 4.42 5.94
CA ILE A 102 8.22 3.54 6.14
C ILE A 102 7.02 4.35 6.66
N SER A 103 7.22 5.17 7.69
CA SER A 103 6.15 5.99 8.28
C SER A 103 5.55 6.95 7.25
N ARG A 104 6.40 7.65 6.48
CA ARG A 104 5.96 8.58 5.42
C ARG A 104 5.22 7.87 4.31
N PHE A 105 5.74 6.72 3.87
CA PHE A 105 5.15 5.90 2.82
C PHE A 105 3.76 5.39 3.21
N MET A 106 3.64 4.78 4.40
CA MET A 106 2.37 4.26 4.89
C MET A 106 1.35 5.34 5.19
N GLN A 107 1.79 6.53 5.62
CA GLN A 107 0.89 7.68 5.78
C GLN A 107 0.30 8.11 4.43
N LYS A 108 1.12 8.23 3.39
CA LYS A 108 0.65 8.61 2.04
C LYS A 108 -0.34 7.59 1.48
N ILE A 109 -0.04 6.29 1.58
CA ILE A 109 -0.98 5.22 1.16
C ILE A 109 -2.27 5.28 1.97
N GLY A 110 -2.17 5.34 3.30
CA GLY A 110 -3.33 5.32 4.18
C GLY A 110 -4.30 6.46 3.87
N ILE A 111 -3.78 7.68 3.68
CA ILE A 111 -4.59 8.85 3.33
C ILE A 111 -5.14 8.73 1.90
N GLY A 112 -4.26 8.54 0.92
CA GLY A 112 -4.62 8.57 -0.50
C GLY A 112 -5.63 7.49 -0.88
N TYR A 113 -5.45 6.28 -0.35
CA TYR A 113 -6.36 5.18 -0.63
C TYR A 113 -7.69 5.33 0.10
N THR A 114 -7.68 5.77 1.37
CA THR A 114 -8.93 6.04 2.13
C THR A 114 -9.77 7.11 1.42
N MET A 115 -9.14 8.18 0.95
CA MET A 115 -9.84 9.24 0.21
C MET A 115 -10.47 8.71 -1.08
N TYR A 116 -9.71 7.94 -1.87
CA TYR A 116 -10.22 7.31 -3.08
C TYR A 116 -11.39 6.37 -2.80
N PHE A 117 -11.24 5.47 -1.82
CA PHE A 117 -12.27 4.50 -1.46
C PHE A 117 -13.55 5.21 -1.00
N ASN A 118 -13.40 6.20 -0.12
CA ASN A 118 -14.53 6.98 0.38
C ASN A 118 -15.25 7.75 -0.73
N GLN A 119 -14.51 8.39 -1.64
CA GLN A 119 -15.11 9.08 -2.79
C GLN A 119 -15.84 8.11 -3.72
N LYS A 120 -15.24 6.95 -3.99
CA LYS A 120 -15.79 5.96 -4.92
C LYS A 120 -17.07 5.29 -4.42
N TYR A 121 -17.14 5.00 -3.12
CA TYR A 121 -18.27 4.30 -2.51
C TYR A 121 -19.21 5.23 -1.73
N GLU A 122 -19.09 6.55 -1.96
CA GLU A 122 -19.91 7.57 -1.29
C GLU A 122 -19.90 7.44 0.24
N ARG A 123 -18.72 7.12 0.80
CA ARG A 123 -18.51 6.94 2.23
C ARG A 123 -17.78 8.12 2.86
N SER A 124 -17.86 8.18 4.18
CA SER A 124 -17.03 9.04 5.02
C SER A 124 -16.40 8.23 6.15
N GLY A 125 -15.39 8.82 6.80
CA GLY A 125 -14.72 8.24 7.97
C GLY A 125 -13.51 7.37 7.66
N VAL A 126 -13.10 6.59 8.66
CA VAL A 126 -11.90 5.75 8.61
C VAL A 126 -12.12 4.48 7.81
N LEU A 127 -11.15 4.13 6.95
CA LEU A 127 -11.17 2.87 6.20
C LEU A 127 -10.41 1.76 6.93
N PHE A 128 -9.22 2.08 7.43
CA PHE A 128 -8.32 1.13 8.06
C PHE A 128 -8.47 1.08 9.58
N GLN A 129 -8.20 -0.08 10.17
CA GLN A 129 -8.24 -0.29 11.62
C GLN A 129 -7.02 0.33 12.29
N GLY A 130 -7.10 1.63 12.57
CA GLY A 130 -6.06 2.37 13.26
C GLY A 130 -4.74 2.44 12.48
N LYS A 131 -3.63 2.51 13.21
CA LYS A 131 -2.29 2.55 12.62
C LYS A 131 -1.93 1.19 12.03
N PHE A 132 -1.13 1.21 10.97
CA PHE A 132 -0.55 -0.02 10.43
C PHE A 132 0.28 -0.73 11.50
N LYS A 133 0.32 -2.06 11.40
CA LYS A 133 1.19 -2.91 12.22
C LYS A 133 2.50 -3.15 11.47
N ALA A 134 3.59 -3.25 12.20
CA ALA A 134 4.91 -3.51 11.64
C ALA A 134 5.70 -4.48 12.53
N VAL A 135 6.31 -5.49 11.91
CA VAL A 135 7.17 -6.46 12.58
C VAL A 135 8.51 -6.46 11.86
N MET A 136 9.61 -6.24 12.59
CA MET A 136 10.96 -6.33 12.03
C MET A 136 11.31 -7.79 11.76
N LEU A 137 11.91 -8.06 10.61
CA LEU A 137 12.47 -9.39 10.32
C LEU A 137 13.95 -9.36 10.68
N GLU A 138 14.33 -10.18 11.67
CA GLU A 138 15.72 -10.34 12.09
C GLU A 138 16.42 -11.51 11.39
N ASP A 139 15.66 -12.51 10.95
CA ASP A 139 16.18 -13.77 10.40
C ASP A 139 15.80 -14.00 8.93
N HIS A 140 16.77 -14.50 8.15
CA HIS A 140 16.61 -14.88 6.74
C HIS A 140 15.62 -16.05 6.54
N ALA A 141 15.43 -16.91 7.54
CA ALA A 141 14.45 -17.99 7.47
C ALA A 141 13.00 -17.47 7.31
N HIS A 142 12.67 -16.33 7.93
CA HIS A 142 11.36 -15.71 7.81
C HIS A 142 11.14 -15.09 6.42
N LEU A 143 12.22 -14.64 5.77
CA LEU A 143 12.20 -14.10 4.40
C LEU A 143 11.89 -15.15 3.34
N LEU A 144 12.13 -16.44 3.61
CA LEU A 144 11.76 -17.55 2.72
C LEU A 144 10.31 -18.00 2.96
N TYR A 145 9.83 -17.98 4.21
CA TYR A 145 8.49 -18.42 4.56
C TYR A 145 7.40 -17.38 4.25
N ILE A 146 7.67 -16.09 4.48
CA ILE A 146 6.70 -15.01 4.29
C ILE A 146 6.21 -14.89 2.84
N PRO A 147 7.05 -14.95 1.78
CA PRO A 147 6.58 -15.00 0.39
C PRO A 147 5.64 -16.18 0.16
N HIS A 148 6.00 -17.39 0.62
CA HIS A 148 5.16 -18.57 0.49
C HIS A 148 3.82 -18.41 1.22
N TYR A 149 3.81 -17.88 2.44
CA TYR A 149 2.58 -17.58 3.18
C TYR A 149 1.71 -16.53 2.47
N ILE A 150 2.35 -15.45 1.98
CA ILE A 150 1.73 -14.34 1.25
C ILE A 150 1.11 -14.80 -0.08
N HIS A 151 1.79 -15.68 -0.82
CA HIS A 151 1.30 -16.23 -2.10
C HIS A 151 0.27 -17.35 -1.92
N THR A 152 0.30 -18.09 -0.81
CA THR A 152 -0.67 -19.15 -0.52
C THR A 152 -1.91 -18.66 0.22
N ASN A 153 -1.89 -17.46 0.80
CA ASN A 153 -3.03 -16.89 1.52
C ASN A 153 -4.32 -16.80 0.67
N PRO A 154 -4.29 -16.37 -0.60
CA PRO A 154 -5.47 -16.39 -1.46
C PRO A 154 -6.08 -17.78 -1.64
N LEU A 155 -5.26 -18.84 -1.56
CA LEU A 155 -5.72 -20.25 -1.67
C LEU A 155 -6.34 -20.78 -0.37
N LYS A 156 -6.19 -20.06 0.75
CA LYS A 156 -6.75 -20.43 2.06
C LYS A 156 -8.09 -19.74 2.36
N ILE A 157 -8.54 -18.80 1.53
CA ILE A 157 -9.83 -18.13 1.70
C ILE A 157 -10.92 -19.15 1.37
N ARG A 158 -11.71 -19.56 2.37
CA ARG A 158 -12.96 -20.30 2.14
C ARG A 158 -14.09 -19.29 1.92
N PRO A 159 -15.15 -19.63 1.16
CA PRO A 159 -16.29 -18.74 0.92
C PRO A 159 -16.95 -18.16 2.18
N GLN A 160 -16.81 -18.85 3.31
CA GLN A 160 -17.32 -18.46 4.62
C GLN A 160 -16.46 -17.43 5.39
N ASP A 161 -15.28 -17.05 4.87
CA ASP A 161 -14.38 -16.06 5.49
C ASP A 161 -14.46 -14.65 4.84
N THR A 162 -15.32 -14.48 3.83
CA THR A 162 -15.54 -13.21 3.08
C THR A 162 -16.71 -12.38 3.56
#